data_AF-A0A3E3K4X8-F1
#
_entry.id   AF-A0A3E3K4X8-F1
#
_cell.length_a   1.000
_cell.length_b   1.000
_cell.length_c   1.000
_cell.angle_alpha   90.00
_cell.angle_beta   90.00
_cell.angle_gamma   90.00
#
_symmetry.space_group_name_H-M   'P 1'
#
loop_
_entity.id
_entity.type
_entity.pdbx_description
1 polymer ?
#
loop_
_entity_poly.entity_id
_entity_poly.type
_entity_poly.pdbx_seq_one_letter_code
_entity_poly.pdbx_strand_id
1 'polypeptide(L)' 'MEKNSVSKKNRQVIDSYDYLGNSASANDCTGLIPSAPQSEAELQSYEDVYAFTSPKIRAKKEQKDS' A
#
# COMPACT_ATOMS: atom_id res chain seq x y z
N MET A 1 30.94 24.33 31.18
CA MET A 1 29.60 23.78 30.85
C MET A 1 29.38 23.89 29.34
N GLU A 2 30.02 23.02 28.53
CA GLU A 2 30.02 23.19 27.06
C GLU A 2 29.53 21.95 26.28
N LYS A 3 29.51 20.79 26.95
CA LYS A 3 29.15 19.50 26.33
C LYS A 3 27.69 19.43 25.83
N ASN A 4 26.82 20.29 26.37
CA ASN A 4 25.40 20.33 25.98
C ASN A 4 25.13 21.04 24.65
N SER A 5 26.04 21.89 24.15
CA SER A 5 25.79 22.65 22.91
C SER A 5 26.11 21.82 21.66
N VAL A 6 27.18 21.03 21.71
CA VAL A 6 27.61 20.15 20.61
C VAL A 6 26.60 19.02 20.39
N SER A 7 26.10 18.43 21.47
CA SER A 7 25.09 17.36 21.40
C SER A 7 23.75 17.86 20.82
N LYS A 8 23.39 19.13 21.05
CA LYS A 8 22.22 19.77 20.44
C LYS A 8 22.40 20.01 18.94
N LYS A 9 23.56 20.51 18.52
CA LYS A 9 23.89 20.73 17.10
C LYS A 9 23.85 19.44 16.30
N ASN A 10 24.44 18.37 16.83
CA ASN A 10 24.43 17.06 16.17
C ASN A 10 23.01 16.51 16.00
N ARG A 11 22.16 16.68 17.02
CA ARG A 11 20.75 16.28 16.97
C ARG A 11 19.98 17.07 15.91
N GLN A 12 20.21 18.38 15.84
CA GLN A 12 19.61 19.26 14.84
C GLN A 12 20.01 18.88 13.40
N VAL A 13 21.24 18.41 13.19
CA VAL A 13 21.69 17.87 11.89
C VAL A 13 21.02 16.53 11.57
N ILE A 14 20.84 15.65 12.55
CA ILE A 14 20.16 14.36 12.35
C ILE A 14 18.67 14.56 12.06
N ASP A 15 18.00 15.44 12.81
CA ASP A 15 16.56 15.73 12.67
C ASP A 15 16.25 16.42 11.33
N SER A 16 17.21 17.14 10.74
CA SER A 16 17.06 17.76 9.41
C SER A 16 17.32 16.80 8.24
N TYR A 17 17.81 15.58 8.52
CA TYR A 17 18.12 14.54 7.55
C TYR A 17 17.02 13.47 7.45
N ASP A 18 15.76 13.83 7.72
CA ASP A 18 14.59 12.95 7.57
C ASP A 18 14.04 12.96 6.13
N TYR A 19 14.85 12.57 5.16
CA TYR A 19 14.45 12.50 3.75
C TYR A 19 13.38 11.43 3.48
N LEU A 20 13.25 10.45 4.37
CA LEU A 20 12.31 9.33 4.24
C LEU A 20 11.00 9.57 4.99
N GLY A 21 10.96 10.40 6.04
CA GLY A 21 9.75 10.70 6.80
C GLY A 21 8.66 11.39 5.98
N ASN A 22 9.04 12.18 4.98
CA ASN A 22 8.12 12.76 3.99
C ASN A 22 8.00 11.94 2.70
N SER A 23 8.75 10.85 2.54
CA SER A 23 8.64 9.96 1.38
C SER A 23 7.40 9.07 1.47
N ALA A 24 6.89 8.82 2.68
CA ALA A 24 5.61 8.16 2.89
C ALA A 24 4.47 9.17 2.74
N SER A 25 4.09 9.46 1.49
CA SER A 25 2.87 10.22 1.22
C SER A 25 1.66 9.33 1.50
N ALA A 26 0.76 9.78 2.37
CA ALA A 26 -0.54 9.12 2.57
C ALA A 26 -1.42 9.09 1.30
N ASN A 27 -1.02 9.86 0.28
CA ASN A 27 -1.72 9.99 -0.99
C ASN A 27 -1.07 9.13 -2.09
N ASP A 28 -0.30 8.10 -1.74
CA ASP A 28 0.18 7.14 -2.73
C ASP A 28 -1.04 6.43 -3.35
N CYS A 29 -1.38 6.83 -4.58
CA CYS A 29 -2.48 6.26 -5.34
C CYS A 29 -2.07 4.86 -5.82
N THR A 30 -2.05 3.89 -4.91
CA THR A 30 -1.66 2.48 -5.15
C THR A 30 -2.56 1.76 -6.16
N GLY A 31 -3.64 2.41 -6.63
CA GLY A 31 -4.65 1.81 -7.50
C GLY A 31 -5.48 0.73 -6.81
N LEU A 32 -5.27 0.51 -5.50
CA LEU A 32 -6.06 -0.43 -4.72
C LEU A 32 -7.38 0.23 -4.32
N ILE A 33 -8.47 -0.52 -4.47
CA ILE A 33 -9.79 -0.08 -4.01
C ILE A 33 -9.72 0.05 -2.48
N PRO A 34 -10.00 1.23 -1.90
CA PRO A 34 -9.77 1.51 -0.48
C PRO A 34 -10.68 0.72 0.48
N SER A 35 -11.75 0.11 -0.04
CA SER A 35 -12.69 -0.70 0.73
C SER A 35 -13.25 -1.84 -0.12
N ALA A 36 -13.76 -2.87 0.55
CA ALA A 36 -14.50 -3.91 -0.15
C ALA A 36 -15.79 -3.34 -0.80
N PRO A 37 -16.16 -3.77 -2.01
CA PRO A 37 -17.40 -3.35 -2.66
C PRO A 37 -18.60 -3.74 -1.79
N GLN A 38 -19.57 -2.83 -1.67
CA GLN A 38 -20.74 -3.03 -0.80
C GLN A 38 -21.87 -3.81 -1.50
N SER A 39 -21.82 -3.91 -2.83
CA SER A 39 -22.80 -4.62 -3.64
C SER A 39 -22.18 -5.25 -4.88
N GLU A 40 -22.89 -6.21 -5.47
CA GLU A 40 -22.51 -6.82 -6.76
C GLU A 40 -22.52 -5.80 -7.90
N ALA A 41 -23.43 -4.83 -7.88
CA ALA A 41 -23.50 -3.77 -8.87
C ALA A 41 -22.26 -2.86 -8.83
N GLU A 42 -21.79 -2.49 -7.64
CA GLU A 42 -20.54 -1.73 -7.51
C GLU A 42 -19.33 -2.54 -7.99
N LEU A 43 -19.27 -3.83 -7.63
CA LEU A 43 -18.21 -4.73 -8.09
C LEU A 43 -18.13 -4.77 -9.63
N GLN A 44 -19.28 -4.90 -10.29
CA GLN A 44 -19.38 -4.92 -11.75
C GLN A 44 -18.94 -3.59 -12.36
N SER A 45 -19.40 -2.46 -11.79
CA SER A 45 -19.00 -1.12 -12.25
C SER A 45 -17.49 -0.89 -12.14
N TYR A 46 -16.82 -1.44 -11.12
CA TYR A 46 -15.37 -1.34 -10.99
C TYR A 46 -14.64 -2.20 -12.02
N GLU A 47 -15.12 -3.43 -12.26
CA GLU A 47 -14.52 -4.35 -13.24
C GLU A 47 -14.67 -3.83 -14.69
N ASP A 48 -15.75 -3.09 -14.99
CA ASP A 48 -15.98 -2.46 -16.29
C ASP A 48 -14.96 -1.37 -16.62
N VAL A 49 -14.40 -0.70 -15.61
CA VAL A 49 -13.36 0.34 -15.76
C VAL A 49 -11.97 -0.29 -15.83
N TYR A 50 -11.70 -1.27 -14.97
CA TYR A 50 -10.41 -1.95 -14.89
C TYR A 50 -10.56 -3.36 -14.35
N ALA A 51 -9.99 -4.35 -15.07
CA ALA A 51 -9.99 -5.75 -14.64
C ALA A 51 -9.02 -5.94 -13.46
N PHE A 52 -9.51 -5.78 -12.24
CA PHE A 52 -8.69 -5.89 -11.03
C PHE A 52 -8.69 -7.31 -10.47
N THR A 53 -9.63 -8.16 -10.88
CA THR A 53 -9.70 -9.53 -10.39
C THR A 53 -8.73 -10.45 -11.14
N SER A 54 -8.07 -11.36 -10.40
CA SER A 54 -7.22 -12.37 -11.00
C SER A 54 -8.00 -13.24 -11.99
N PRO A 55 -7.39 -13.64 -13.13
CA PRO A 55 -8.04 -14.53 -14.09
C PRO A 55 -8.57 -15.79 -13.40
N LYS A 56 -9.84 -16.12 -13.62
CA LYS A 56 -10.46 -17.32 -13.05
C LYS A 56 -9.88 -18.56 -13.72
N ILE A 57 -8.85 -19.15 -13.12
CA ILE A 57 -8.31 -20.44 -13.55
C ILE A 57 -9.33 -21.51 -13.14
N ARG A 58 -9.92 -22.19 -14.13
CA ARG A 58 -10.80 -23.33 -13.86
C ARG A 58 -9.95 -24.43 -13.23
N ALA A 59 -10.23 -24.78 -11.97
CA ALA A 59 -9.59 -25.93 -11.35
C ALA A 59 -9.86 -27.17 -12.22
N LYS A 60 -8.78 -27.87 -12.64
CA LYS A 60 -8.95 -29.21 -13.21
C LYS A 60 -9.57 -30.06 -12.11
N LYS A 61 -10.76 -30.61 -12.37
CA LYS A 61 -11.34 -31.62 -11.49
C LYS A 61 -10.38 -32.80 -11.47
N GLU A 62 -9.76 -33.06 -10.32
CA GLU A 62 -9.04 -34.31 -10.09
C GLU A 62 -10.08 -35.44 -10.21
N GLN A 63 -9.90 -36.30 -11.21
CA GLN A 63 -10.62 -37.56 -11.29
C GLN A 63 -10.16 -38.40 -10.10
N LYS A 64 -11.05 -38.61 -9.13
CA LYS A 64 -10.92 -39.70 -8.17
C LYS A 64 -11.12 -41.00 -8.95
N ASP A 65 -10.03 -41.66 -9.32
CA ASP A 65 -10.07 -43.05 -9.74
C ASP A 65 -10.64 -43.90 -8.61
N SER A 66 -11.52 -44.83 -9.00
CA SER A 66 -12.34 -45.69 -8.13
C SER A 66 -11.57 -46.84 -7.51
#